data_AF-A0A3B8UJL9-F1
#
_entry.id   AF-A0A3B8UJL9-F1
#
_cell.length_a   1.000
_cell.length_b   1.000
_cell.length_c   1.000
_cell.angle_alpha   90.00
_cell.angle_beta   90.00
_cell.angle_gamma   90.00
#
_symmetry.space_group_name_H-M   'P 1'
#
loop_
_entity.id
_entity.type
_entity.pdbx_description
1 polymer ?
#
loop_
_entity_poly.entity_id
_entity_poly.type
_entity_poly.pdbx_seq_one_letter_code
_entity_poly.pdbx_strand_id
1 'polypeptide(L)'
;DAGLGIAGIESVNVSDDIKIGTAKADEHIDNYIKTLQALGEADIHVVCYNFMPVFDWTRSELARERADGSTVLAYNQDTVDMIDPEHMKESVAKMSNGFVMPGWEPERLDRLKEL
;
A
#
# COMPACT_ATOMS: atom_id res chain seq x y z
N ASP A 1 24.36 -2.54 16.63
CA ASP A 1 24.12 -1.61 15.50
C ASP A 1 24.96 -1.94 14.28
N ALA A 2 24.41 -1.64 13.10
CA ALA A 2 25.03 -1.87 11.80
C ALA A 2 25.79 -0.63 11.25
N GLY A 3 25.86 0.48 12.00
CA GLY A 3 26.47 1.73 11.54
C GLY A 3 25.63 2.51 10.52
N LEU A 4 24.32 2.25 10.45
CA LEU A 4 23.37 2.92 9.57
C LEU A 4 22.56 3.98 10.35
N GLY A 5 22.19 5.06 9.66
CA GLY A 5 21.25 6.07 10.16
C GLY A 5 19.89 5.99 9.45
N ILE A 6 18.83 6.45 10.11
CA ILE A 6 17.50 6.56 9.51
C ILE A 6 17.42 7.86 8.73
N ALA A 7 17.39 7.77 7.40
CA ALA A 7 17.30 8.95 6.53
C ALA A 7 15.87 9.49 6.38
N GLY A 8 14.86 8.67 6.65
CA GLY A 8 13.45 9.00 6.51
C GLY A 8 12.54 7.79 6.73
N ILE A 9 11.24 8.04 6.79
CA ILE A 9 10.20 7.00 6.89
C ILE A 9 9.43 6.90 5.58
N GLU A 10 9.38 5.70 5.01
CA GLU A 10 8.50 5.34 3.89
C GLU A 10 7.73 4.07 4.30
N SER A 11 6.46 4.15 4.72
CA SER A 11 5.59 5.34 4.76
C SER A 11 4.87 5.50 6.09
N VAL A 12 4.34 6.70 6.35
CA VAL A 12 3.28 6.89 7.35
C VAL A 12 1.94 6.80 6.61
N ASN A 13 1.17 5.75 6.91
CA ASN A 13 -0.06 5.40 6.20
C ASN A 13 -1.13 6.50 6.33
N VAL A 14 -1.71 6.90 5.21
CA VAL A 14 -2.89 7.78 5.18
C VAL A 14 -4.14 6.91 5.23
N SER A 15 -4.92 7.03 6.30
CA SER A 15 -6.15 6.25 6.46
C SER A 15 -7.18 6.53 5.36
N ASP A 16 -8.00 5.54 5.04
CA ASP A 16 -9.01 5.69 3.98
C ASP A 16 -10.11 6.69 4.38
N ASP A 17 -10.40 6.85 5.68
CA ASP A 17 -11.28 7.91 6.20
C ASP A 17 -10.83 9.32 5.80
N ILE A 18 -9.51 9.57 5.76
CA ILE A 18 -8.94 10.84 5.27
C ILE A 18 -9.13 10.93 3.75
N LYS A 19 -8.91 9.84 3.01
CA LYS A 19 -8.98 9.83 1.55
C LYS A 19 -10.38 10.10 1.02
N ILE A 20 -11.40 9.53 1.66
CA ILE A 20 -12.81 9.66 1.24
C ILE A 20 -13.56 10.74 2.04
N GLY A 21 -12.92 11.38 3.02
CA GLY A 21 -13.46 12.51 3.77
C GLY A 21 -14.64 12.14 4.68
N THR A 22 -14.54 11.03 5.42
CA THR A 22 -15.60 10.64 6.39
C THR A 22 -15.62 11.56 7.60
N ALA A 23 -16.62 11.39 8.47
CA ALA A 23 -16.68 12.09 9.75
C ALA A 23 -15.49 11.81 10.70
N LYS A 24 -14.67 10.77 10.41
CA LYS A 24 -13.47 10.44 11.18
C LYS A 24 -12.18 11.07 10.63
N ALA A 25 -12.25 11.74 9.47
CA ALA A 25 -11.08 12.31 8.82
C ALA A 25 -10.27 13.22 9.76
N ASP A 26 -10.94 14.11 10.50
CA ASP A 26 -10.28 15.04 11.43
C ASP A 26 -9.53 14.31 12.55
N GLU A 27 -10.15 13.29 13.17
CA GLU A 27 -9.51 12.47 14.20
C GLU A 27 -8.25 11.78 13.66
N HIS A 28 -8.33 11.25 12.44
CA HIS A 28 -7.21 10.56 11.82
C HIS A 28 -6.10 11.52 11.40
N ILE A 29 -6.43 12.74 10.97
CA ILE A 29 -5.46 13.81 10.71
C ILE A 29 -4.73 14.17 12.00
N ASP A 30 -5.44 14.31 13.12
CA ASP A 30 -4.82 14.58 14.43
C ASP A 30 -3.82 13.47 14.84
N ASN A 31 -4.17 12.21 14.59
CA ASN A 31 -3.27 11.08 14.84
C ASN A 31 -2.05 11.07 13.90
N TYR A 32 -2.25 11.45 12.64
CA TYR A 32 -1.15 11.62 11.69
C TYR A 32 -0.18 12.70 12.15
N ILE A 33 -0.69 13.87 12.59
CA ILE A 33 0.11 14.97 13.13
C ILE A 33 0.92 14.52 14.35
N LYS A 34 0.30 13.82 15.31
CA LYS A 34 1.02 13.26 16.48
C LYS A 34 2.16 12.33 16.07
N THR A 35 1.95 11.53 15.02
CA THR A 35 3.00 10.66 14.48
C THR A 35 4.16 11.48 13.91
N LEU A 36 3.87 12.53 13.13
CA LEU A 36 4.91 13.42 12.59
C LEU A 36 5.68 14.16 13.70
N GLN A 37 5.01 14.57 14.78
CA GLN A 37 5.64 15.17 15.95
C GLN A 37 6.63 14.20 16.61
N ALA A 38 6.20 12.96 16.86
CA ALA A 38 7.06 11.92 17.44
C ALA A 38 8.27 11.59 16.55
N LEU A 39 8.11 11.60 15.22
CA LEU A 39 9.23 11.43 14.29
C LEU A 39 10.22 12.61 14.36
N GLY A 40 9.72 13.85 14.44
CA GLY A 40 10.55 15.02 14.64
C GLY A 40 11.33 15.00 15.95
N GLU A 41 10.70 14.56 17.05
CA GLU A 41 11.37 14.34 18.35
C GLU A 41 12.47 13.27 18.29
N ALA A 42 12.31 12.29 17.41
CA ALA A 42 13.29 11.25 17.12
C ALA A 42 14.36 11.66 16.09
N ASP A 43 14.42 12.95 15.71
CA ASP A 43 15.32 13.52 14.70
C ASP A 43 15.13 12.95 13.28
N ILE A 44 13.90 12.58 12.93
CA ILE A 44 13.53 12.10 11.59
C ILE A 44 12.65 13.14 10.89
N HIS A 45 13.20 13.75 9.83
CA HIS A 45 12.60 14.93 9.19
C HIS A 45 12.12 14.70 7.75
N VAL A 46 12.13 13.45 7.29
CA VAL A 46 11.67 13.06 5.95
C VAL A 46 10.62 11.96 6.06
N VAL A 47 9.43 12.22 5.54
CA VAL A 47 8.33 11.25 5.46
C VAL A 47 7.85 11.18 4.02
N CYS A 48 7.92 9.97 3.43
CA CYS A 48 7.29 9.64 2.15
C CYS A 48 5.90 9.08 2.42
N TYR A 49 4.90 9.53 1.68
CA TYR A 49 3.51 9.05 1.78
C TYR A 49 2.84 9.06 0.40
N ASN A 50 1.71 8.35 0.29
CA ASN A 50 0.88 8.37 -0.92
C ASN A 50 -0.59 8.60 -0.57
N PHE A 51 -1.39 8.91 -1.59
CA PHE A 51 -2.84 9.13 -1.49
C PHE A 51 -3.62 8.22 -2.44
N MET A 52 -3.12 7.00 -2.67
CA MET A 52 -3.77 6.06 -3.58
C MET A 52 -5.01 5.45 -2.91
N PRO A 53 -6.19 5.49 -3.56
CA PRO A 53 -7.42 4.95 -3.00
C PRO A 53 -7.45 3.43 -3.16
N VAL A 54 -7.75 2.73 -2.06
CA VAL A 54 -7.91 1.27 -1.97
C VAL A 54 -6.64 0.47 -2.31
N PHE A 55 -6.07 0.63 -3.50
CA PHE A 55 -4.90 -0.09 -3.96
C PHE A 55 -3.67 0.81 -3.97
N ASP A 56 -2.62 0.36 -3.28
CA ASP A 56 -1.27 0.92 -3.44
C ASP A 56 -0.67 0.44 -4.78
N TRP A 57 0.64 0.55 -4.98
CA TRP A 57 1.30 0.16 -6.22
C TRP A 57 0.86 -1.23 -6.74
N THR A 58 0.20 -1.26 -7.91
CA THR A 58 -0.36 -2.50 -8.48
C THR A 58 0.59 -3.18 -9.45
N ARG A 59 0.74 -4.50 -9.36
CA ARG A 59 1.42 -5.37 -10.32
C ARG A 59 0.56 -6.59 -10.62
N SER A 60 0.60 -7.06 -11.85
CA SER A 60 -0.08 -8.29 -12.27
C SER A 60 0.84 -9.51 -12.25
N GLU A 61 2.16 -9.29 -12.30
CA GLU A 61 3.18 -10.34 -12.29
C GLU A 61 4.32 -9.92 -11.36
N LEU A 62 4.59 -10.77 -10.35
CA LEU A 62 5.60 -10.49 -9.32
C LEU A 62 7.00 -11.02 -9.67
N ALA A 63 7.12 -11.90 -10.67
CA ALA A 63 8.38 -12.54 -11.03
C ALA A 63 8.44 -12.86 -12.53
N ARG A 64 8.27 -11.85 -13.39
CA ARG A 64 8.39 -12.02 -14.85
C ARG A 64 9.85 -12.25 -15.22
N GLU A 65 10.16 -13.43 -15.75
CA GLU A 65 11.51 -13.77 -16.21
C GLU A 65 11.89 -12.97 -17.46
N ARG A 66 13.13 -12.48 -17.48
CA ARG A 66 13.76 -11.79 -18.60
C ARG A 66 14.69 -12.75 -19.35
N ALA A 67 15.06 -12.40 -20.57
CA ALA A 67 15.93 -13.24 -21.41
C ALA A 67 17.32 -13.54 -20.79
N ASP A 68 17.74 -12.74 -19.81
CA ASP A 68 18.99 -12.93 -19.06
C ASP A 68 18.82 -13.78 -17.79
N GLY A 69 17.62 -14.30 -17.53
CA GLY A 69 17.28 -15.09 -16.35
C GLY A 69 16.94 -14.28 -15.09
N SER A 70 16.98 -12.95 -15.15
CA SER A 70 16.51 -12.10 -14.04
C SER A 70 14.98 -12.04 -13.96
N THR A 71 14.43 -11.73 -12.79
CA THR A 71 12.99 -11.50 -12.61
C THR A 71 12.67 -10.03 -12.38
N VAL A 72 11.52 -9.58 -12.89
CA VAL A 72 11.04 -8.20 -12.70
C VAL A 72 9.57 -8.19 -12.29
N LEU A 73 9.16 -7.11 -11.63
CA LEU A 73 7.75 -6.77 -11.46
C LEU A 73 7.19 -6.25 -12.79
N ALA A 74 6.00 -6.71 -13.19
CA ALA A 74 5.36 -6.25 -14.42
C ALA A 74 3.87 -5.94 -14.23
N TYR A 75 3.37 -5.13 -15.16
CA TYR A 75 1.96 -4.82 -15.34
C TYR A 75 1.52 -5.34 -16.70
N ASN A 76 0.43 -6.09 -16.73
CA ASN A 76 -0.19 -6.65 -17.90
C ASN A 76 -1.68 -6.28 -17.89
N GLN A 77 -2.09 -5.44 -18.83
CA GLN A 77 -3.46 -4.95 -18.93
C GLN A 77 -4.45 -6.10 -19.09
N ASP A 78 -4.15 -7.10 -19.91
CA ASP A 78 -5.04 -8.24 -20.17
C ASP A 78 -5.33 -9.03 -18.87
N THR A 79 -4.33 -9.15 -17.99
CA THR A 79 -4.52 -9.79 -16.68
C THR A 79 -5.39 -8.95 -15.75
N VAL A 80 -5.22 -7.63 -15.79
CA VAL A 80 -6.02 -6.71 -14.97
C VAL A 80 -7.46 -6.66 -15.45
N ASP A 81 -7.71 -6.71 -16.75
CA ASP A 81 -9.05 -6.73 -17.34
C ASP A 81 -9.84 -8.01 -17.01
N MET A 82 -9.15 -9.08 -16.60
CA MET A 82 -9.78 -10.32 -16.12
C MET A 82 -10.19 -10.26 -14.64
N ILE A 83 -9.78 -9.22 -13.90
CA ILE A 83 -10.15 -9.06 -12.49
C ILE A 83 -11.64 -8.79 -12.41
N ASP A 84 -12.36 -9.65 -11.71
CA ASP A 84 -13.75 -9.42 -11.35
C ASP A 84 -13.78 -8.54 -10.08
N PRO A 85 -14.32 -7.30 -10.15
CA PRO A 85 -14.43 -6.42 -8.99
C PRO A 85 -15.26 -7.02 -7.85
N GLU A 86 -16.24 -7.88 -8.14
CA GLU A 86 -17.07 -8.52 -7.12
C GLU A 86 -16.36 -9.70 -6.43
N HIS A 87 -15.36 -10.31 -7.09
CA HIS A 87 -14.55 -11.42 -6.57
C HIS A 87 -13.06 -11.03 -6.44
N MET A 88 -12.82 -9.78 -6.05
CA MET A 88 -11.49 -9.19 -6.06
C MET A 88 -10.49 -9.92 -5.14
N LYS A 89 -10.91 -10.40 -3.97
CA LYS A 89 -10.06 -11.19 -3.05
C LYS A 89 -9.47 -12.42 -3.73
N GLU A 90 -10.30 -13.15 -4.47
CA GLU A 90 -9.92 -14.39 -5.15
C GLU A 90 -9.00 -14.09 -6.35
N SER A 91 -9.29 -12.99 -7.05
CA SER A 91 -8.47 -12.49 -8.15
C SER A 91 -7.07 -12.09 -7.68
N VAL A 92 -6.97 -11.41 -6.53
CA VAL A 92 -5.70 -10.95 -5.95
C VAL A 92 -4.87 -12.10 -5.40
N ALA A 93 -5.50 -13.03 -4.68
CA ALA A 93 -4.82 -14.21 -4.16
C ALA A 93 -4.20 -15.06 -5.27
N LYS A 94 -4.84 -15.13 -6.44
CA LYS A 94 -4.29 -15.80 -7.63
C LYS A 94 -3.08 -15.05 -8.21
N MET A 95 -3.09 -13.72 -8.21
CA MET A 95 -2.00 -12.89 -8.75
C MET A 95 -0.81 -12.76 -7.81
N SER A 96 -1.03 -12.85 -6.49
CA SER A 96 0.01 -12.56 -5.49
C SER A 96 0.96 -13.74 -5.23
N ASN A 97 0.77 -14.88 -5.89
CA ASN A 97 1.59 -16.09 -5.76
C ASN A 97 1.86 -16.49 -4.28
N GLY A 98 0.86 -16.30 -3.42
CA GLY A 98 0.95 -16.60 -1.99
C GLY A 98 1.54 -15.50 -1.10
N PHE A 99 1.92 -14.34 -1.65
CA PHE A 99 2.39 -13.19 -0.88
C PHE A 99 1.24 -12.24 -0.50
N VAL A 100 1.39 -11.54 0.63
CA VAL A 100 0.52 -10.41 0.99
C VAL A 100 1.04 -9.18 0.26
N MET A 101 0.18 -8.54 -0.54
CA MET A 101 0.54 -7.33 -1.28
C MET A 101 0.32 -6.09 -0.40
N PRO A 102 1.24 -5.11 -0.38
CA PRO A 102 1.05 -3.86 0.37
C PRO A 102 -0.20 -3.11 -0.11
N GLY A 103 -1.08 -2.70 0.81
CA GLY A 103 -2.36 -2.09 0.47
C GLY A 103 -3.48 -3.08 0.11
N TRP A 104 -3.20 -4.40 0.14
CA TRP A 104 -4.17 -5.47 -0.09
C TRP A 104 -4.34 -6.35 1.16
N GLU A 105 -4.23 -5.75 2.34
CA GLU A 105 -4.37 -6.48 3.60
C GLU A 105 -5.76 -7.12 3.69
N PRO A 106 -5.89 -8.39 4.14
CA PRO A 106 -7.17 -9.10 4.18
C PRO A 106 -8.29 -8.33 4.90
N GLU A 107 -7.93 -7.63 5.99
CA GLU A 107 -8.85 -6.80 6.78
C GLU A 107 -9.42 -5.61 5.99
N ARG A 108 -8.67 -5.06 5.03
CA ARG A 108 -9.14 -4.00 4.13
C ARG A 108 -10.02 -4.56 3.03
N LEU A 109 -9.66 -5.73 2.50
CA LEU A 109 -10.46 -6.42 1.48
C LEU A 109 -11.82 -6.89 2.03
N ASP A 110 -11.92 -7.18 3.32
CA ASP A 110 -13.17 -7.53 3.99
C ASP A 110 -14.19 -6.40 3.99
N ARG A 111 -13.73 -5.14 3.94
CA ARG A 111 -14.56 -3.94 4.01
C ARG A 111 -14.62 -3.18 2.68
N LEU A 112 -14.25 -3.82 1.57
CA LEU A 112 -14.09 -3.15 0.28
C LEU A 112 -15.41 -2.53 -0.25
N LYS A 113 -16.57 -3.02 0.19
CA LYS A 113 -17.89 -2.44 -0.15
C LYS A 113 -18.24 -1.19 0.68
N GLU A 114 -17.48 -0.91 1.73
CA GLU A 114 -17.63 0.22 2.65
C GLU A 114 -16.58 1.33 2.43
N LEU A 115 -15.58 1.06 1.57
CA LEU A 115 -14.50 1.98 1.18
C LEU A 115 -14.82 2.65 -0.16
#